data_AF-A0A136L1R4-F1
#
_entry.id   AF-A0A136L1R4-F1
#
_cell.length_a   1.000
_cell.length_b   1.000
_cell.length_c   1.000
_cell.angle_alpha   90.00
_cell.angle_beta   90.00
_cell.angle_gamma   90.00
#
_symmetry.space_group_name_H-M   'P 1'
#
loop_
_entity.id
_entity.type
_entity.pdbx_description
1 polymer ?
#
loop_
_entity_poly.entity_id
_entity_poly.type
_entity_poly.pdbx_seq_one_letter_code
_entity_poly.pdbx_strand_id
1 'polypeptide(L)'
;MSANINWKWFAVTLVFGLLAFLASPNAPLGHIWGHDAPNMNPTGLQKVLFILLSIIQSFAFGLGIAFLIFGQPYINAILHGNKNLSTATYLAMAWSLMSWWPHTNFHQTLETGNLSGLLAIEYGFHVTLIFGALIIVVFFLTFIQQK
;
A
#
# COMPACT_ATOMS: atom_id res chain seq x y z
N MET A 1 6.37 25.37 6.17
CA MET A 1 7.07 24.13 6.55
C MET A 1 7.34 23.35 5.28
N SER A 2 8.57 23.39 4.73
CA SER A 2 8.93 22.44 3.68
C SER A 2 8.98 21.05 4.33
N ALA A 3 8.26 20.08 3.78
CA ALA A 3 8.46 18.69 4.14
C ALA A 3 9.83 18.27 3.60
N ASN A 4 10.90 18.60 4.31
CA ASN A 4 12.20 17.99 4.06
C ASN A 4 12.01 16.51 4.38
N ILE A 5 11.80 15.69 3.34
CA ILE A 5 11.83 14.24 3.46
C ILE A 5 13.20 13.90 4.03
N ASN A 6 13.23 13.66 5.34
CA ASN A 6 14.46 13.35 6.05
C ASN A 6 15.02 12.05 5.47
N TRP A 7 16.34 11.94 5.33
CA TRP A 7 17.05 10.73 4.90
C TRP A 7 16.49 9.44 5.51
N LYS A 8 15.99 9.48 6.76
CA LYS A 8 15.28 8.37 7.42
C LYS A 8 14.07 7.84 6.64
N TRP A 9 13.22 8.71 6.11
CA TRP A 9 12.05 8.31 5.30
C TRP A 9 12.50 7.59 4.04
N PHE A 10 13.49 8.16 3.35
CA PHE A 10 14.05 7.57 2.14
C PHE A 10 14.68 6.19 2.43
N ALA A 11 15.50 6.09 3.49
CA ALA A 11 16.16 4.84 3.87
C ALA A 11 15.13 3.74 4.20
N VAL A 12 14.10 4.04 5.00
CA VAL A 12 13.04 3.07 5.32
C VAL A 12 12.28 2.67 4.05
N THR A 13 11.91 3.65 3.23
CA THR A 13 11.20 3.39 1.95
C THR A 13 12.00 2.47 1.05
N LEU A 14 13.31 2.74 0.91
CA LEU A 14 14.21 1.94 0.08
C LEU A 14 14.36 0.52 0.62
N VAL A 15 14.63 0.37 1.92
CA VAL A 15 14.82 -0.96 2.53
C VAL A 15 13.55 -1.80 2.41
N PHE A 16 12.40 -1.28 2.86
CA PHE A 16 11.15 -2.05 2.81
C PHE A 16 10.61 -2.20 1.39
N GLY A 17 10.87 -1.24 0.51
CA GLY A 17 10.51 -1.35 -0.91
C GLY A 17 11.31 -2.43 -1.63
N LEU A 18 12.61 -2.52 -1.38
CA LEU A 18 13.45 -3.59 -1.92
C LEU A 18 13.05 -4.96 -1.34
N LEU A 19 12.80 -5.05 -0.04
CA LEU A 19 12.33 -6.28 0.59
C LEU A 19 10.98 -6.73 0.00
N ALA A 20 10.02 -5.82 -0.14
CA ALA A 20 8.72 -6.12 -0.75
C ALA A 20 8.87 -6.58 -2.21
N PHE A 21 9.71 -5.91 -2.99
CA PHE A 21 9.94 -6.28 -4.39
C PHE A 21 10.58 -7.68 -4.52
N LEU A 22 11.59 -7.97 -3.69
CA LEU A 22 12.25 -9.28 -3.67
C LEU A 22 11.35 -10.38 -3.11
N ALA A 23 10.34 -10.03 -2.31
CA ALA A 23 9.36 -10.94 -1.73
C ALA A 23 8.09 -11.09 -2.56
N SER A 24 7.94 -10.44 -3.72
CA SER A 24 6.82 -10.72 -4.64
C SER A 24 6.89 -12.17 -5.15
N PRO A 25 5.76 -12.83 -5.53
CA PRO A 25 5.70 -14.27 -5.80
C PRO A 25 6.80 -14.81 -6.74
N ASN A 26 7.04 -14.08 -7.84
CA ASN A 26 8.02 -14.46 -8.86
C ASN A 26 9.47 -13.99 -8.59
N ALA A 27 9.75 -13.46 -7.40
CA ALA A 27 11.05 -12.90 -7.01
C ALA A 27 11.79 -13.84 -6.03
N PRO A 28 13.10 -13.60 -5.73
CA PRO A 28 13.92 -14.56 -4.98
C PRO A 28 13.40 -14.97 -3.59
N LEU A 29 12.58 -14.13 -2.95
CA LEU A 29 12.00 -14.36 -1.63
C LEU A 29 10.48 -14.62 -1.70
N GLY A 30 9.92 -14.86 -2.89
CA GLY A 30 8.48 -14.98 -3.13
C GLY A 30 7.81 -16.25 -2.63
N HIS A 31 8.58 -17.24 -2.17
CA HIS A 31 8.08 -18.51 -1.65
C HIS A 31 7.11 -18.38 -0.46
N ILE A 32 7.07 -17.21 0.18
CA ILE A 32 6.13 -16.89 1.26
C ILE A 32 4.65 -16.88 0.83
N TRP A 33 4.37 -16.73 -0.48
CA TRP A 33 3.00 -16.64 -0.99
C TRP A 33 2.37 -18.00 -1.32
N GLY A 34 3.13 -19.09 -1.23
CA GLY A 34 2.68 -20.43 -1.62
C GLY A 34 2.99 -20.73 -3.09
N HIS A 35 2.18 -21.60 -3.70
CA HIS A 35 2.39 -22.03 -5.09
C HIS A 35 1.80 -21.03 -6.07
N ASP A 36 2.52 -20.74 -7.16
CA ASP A 36 2.00 -19.90 -8.23
C ASP A 36 0.76 -20.54 -8.86
N ALA A 37 -0.27 -19.73 -9.12
CA ALA A 37 -1.39 -20.19 -9.92
C ALA A 37 -0.86 -20.58 -11.31
N PRO A 38 -1.13 -21.79 -11.80
CA PRO A 38 -0.56 -22.23 -13.06
C PRO A 38 -1.12 -21.35 -14.21
N ASN A 39 -0.20 -20.86 -15.06
CA ASN A 39 -0.42 -20.59 -16.50
C ASN A 39 -0.57 -19.14 -17.01
N MET A 40 -0.05 -18.11 -16.34
CA MET A 40 0.07 -16.78 -16.97
C MET A 40 1.51 -16.27 -16.99
N ASN A 41 2.21 -16.57 -18.09
CA ASN A 41 3.57 -16.08 -18.35
C ASN A 41 3.51 -14.84 -19.27
N PRO A 42 3.61 -13.61 -18.73
CA PRO A 42 3.61 -12.40 -19.55
C PRO A 42 4.81 -12.38 -20.49
N THR A 43 4.60 -11.94 -21.74
CA THR A 43 5.65 -11.91 -22.78
C THR A 43 5.94 -10.49 -23.27
N GLY A 44 7.12 -10.29 -23.85
CA GLY A 44 7.52 -9.01 -24.44
C GLY A 44 7.30 -7.81 -23.52
N LEU A 45 6.53 -6.83 -24.00
CA LEU A 45 6.21 -5.60 -23.27
C LEU A 45 5.42 -5.85 -21.98
N GLN A 46 4.56 -6.88 -21.93
CA GLN A 46 3.76 -7.17 -20.73
C GLN A 46 4.66 -7.43 -19.53
N LYS A 47 5.73 -8.22 -19.72
CA LYS A 47 6.69 -8.55 -18.67
C LYS A 47 7.36 -7.29 -18.11
N VAL A 48 7.76 -6.38 -19.00
CA VAL A 48 8.37 -5.10 -18.60
C VAL A 48 7.38 -4.26 -17.79
N LEU A 49 6.14 -4.13 -18.24
CA LEU A 49 5.10 -3.37 -17.55
C LEU A 49 4.77 -3.96 -16.17
N PHE A 50 4.69 -5.29 -16.04
CA PHE A 50 4.46 -5.95 -14.74
C PHE A 50 5.64 -5.77 -13.78
N ILE A 51 6.88 -5.80 -14.28
CA ILE A 51 8.06 -5.51 -13.45
C ILE A 51 8.01 -4.06 -12.95
N LEU A 52 7.74 -3.09 -13.84
CA LEU A 52 7.63 -1.68 -13.46
C LEU A 52 6.52 -1.46 -12.44
N LEU A 53 5.36 -2.09 -12.64
CA LEU A 53 4.25 -2.01 -11.70
C LEU A 53 4.62 -2.60 -10.33
N SER A 54 5.29 -3.75 -10.30
CA SER A 54 5.79 -4.37 -9.07
C SER A 54 6.78 -3.46 -8.34
N ILE A 55 7.68 -2.78 -9.05
CA ILE A 55 8.57 -1.78 -8.45
C ILE A 55 7.76 -0.65 -7.82
N ILE A 56 6.83 -0.04 -8.57
CA ILE A 56 6.02 1.08 -8.07
C ILE A 56 5.26 0.68 -6.81
N GLN A 57 4.57 -0.46 -6.83
CA GLN A 57 3.77 -0.92 -5.69
C GLN A 57 4.65 -1.29 -4.48
N SER A 58 5.80 -1.93 -4.70
CA SER A 58 6.72 -2.29 -3.63
C SER A 58 7.31 -1.05 -2.94
N PHE A 59 7.71 -0.04 -3.71
CA PHE A 59 8.21 1.21 -3.14
C PHE A 59 7.10 2.06 -2.52
N ALA A 60 5.86 2.00 -3.03
CA ALA A 60 4.69 2.56 -2.34
C ALA A 60 4.46 1.87 -0.99
N PHE A 61 4.59 0.54 -0.93
CA PHE A 61 4.53 -0.21 0.33
C PHE A 61 5.62 0.25 1.31
N GLY A 62 6.87 0.35 0.85
CA GLY A 62 7.98 0.86 1.67
C GLY A 62 7.72 2.29 2.19
N LEU A 63 7.15 3.16 1.35
CA LEU A 63 6.75 4.51 1.75
C LEU A 63 5.62 4.48 2.79
N GLY A 64 4.67 3.56 2.65
CA GLY A 64 3.62 3.33 3.64
C GLY A 64 4.18 2.91 5.00
N ILE A 65 5.19 2.04 5.03
CA ILE A 65 5.91 1.68 6.28
C ILE A 65 6.63 2.90 6.86
N ALA A 66 7.35 3.68 6.03
CA ALA A 66 8.01 4.91 6.48
C ALA A 66 6.97 5.91 7.06
N PHE A 67 5.82 6.05 6.41
CA PHE A 67 4.72 6.86 6.88
C PHE A 67 4.12 6.33 8.18
N LEU A 68 4.00 5.02 8.38
CA LEU A 68 3.60 4.47 9.68
C LEU A 68 4.61 4.87 10.77
N ILE A 69 5.90 4.72 10.54
CA ILE A 69 6.90 5.01 11.58
C ILE A 69 6.98 6.50 11.91
N PHE A 70 6.89 7.38 10.90
CA PHE A 70 7.21 8.80 11.07
C PHE A 70 6.04 9.76 10.84
N GLY A 71 4.93 9.31 10.24
CA GLY A 71 3.85 10.16 9.74
C GLY A 71 2.86 10.64 10.80
N GLN A 72 2.65 9.87 11.88
CA GLN A 72 1.61 10.17 12.88
C GLN A 72 1.74 11.56 13.53
N PRO A 73 2.94 12.04 13.93
CA PRO A 73 3.10 13.39 14.47
C PRO A 73 2.64 14.50 13.52
N TYR A 74 2.81 14.31 12.21
CA TYR A 74 2.40 15.29 11.20
C TYR A 74 0.88 15.38 11.08
N ILE A 75 0.19 14.23 11.11
CA ILE A 75 -1.29 14.21 11.08
C ILE A 75 -1.86 14.80 12.38
N ASN A 76 -1.28 14.47 13.53
CA ASN A 76 -1.69 15.01 14.83
C ASN A 76 -1.54 16.53 14.92
N ALA A 77 -0.48 17.10 14.31
CA ALA A 77 -0.24 18.53 14.30
C ALA A 77 -1.31 19.33 13.55
N ILE A 78 -2.01 18.70 12.60
CA ILE A 78 -3.01 19.34 11.75
C ILE A 78 -4.40 19.35 12.40
N LEU A 79 -4.77 18.31 13.15
CA LEU A 79 -6.15 18.09 13.58
C LEU A 79 -6.51 18.63 14.97
N HIS A 80 -5.69 19.52 15.55
CA HIS A 80 -5.96 20.33 16.75
C HIS A 80 -6.75 19.64 17.89
N GLY A 81 -6.51 18.36 18.15
CA GLY A 81 -7.14 17.61 19.25
C GLY A 81 -8.18 16.54 18.85
N ASN A 82 -8.59 16.43 17.59
CA ASN A 82 -9.44 15.32 17.13
C ASN A 82 -8.62 14.02 16.93
N LYS A 83 -8.31 13.35 18.04
CA LYS A 83 -7.45 12.15 18.08
C LYS A 83 -8.00 10.98 17.25
N ASN A 84 -9.33 10.83 17.19
CA ASN A 84 -9.98 9.75 16.45
C ASN A 84 -9.82 9.94 14.94
N LEU A 85 -10.16 11.13 14.44
CA LEU A 85 -9.99 11.45 13.02
C LEU A 85 -8.51 11.41 12.61
N SER A 86 -7.61 11.85 13.50
CA SER A 86 -6.16 11.77 13.24
C SER A 86 -5.69 10.34 13.07
N THR A 87 -6.05 9.45 14.00
CA THR A 87 -5.69 8.04 13.93
C THR A 87 -6.29 7.38 12.69
N ALA A 88 -7.58 7.63 12.42
CA ALA A 88 -8.26 7.09 11.24
C ALA A 88 -7.58 7.55 9.94
N THR A 89 -7.26 8.84 9.82
CA THR A 89 -6.59 9.41 8.63
C THR A 89 -5.20 8.84 8.44
N TYR A 90 -4.44 8.77 9.53
CA TYR A 90 -3.09 8.19 9.52
C TYR A 90 -3.12 6.73 9.04
N LEU A 91 -4.02 5.89 9.57
CA LEU A 91 -4.15 4.50 9.13
C LEU A 91 -4.68 4.40 7.69
N ALA A 92 -5.63 5.25 7.29
CA ALA A 92 -6.16 5.29 5.94
C ALA A 92 -5.08 5.65 4.91
N MET A 93 -4.28 6.68 5.17
CA MET A 93 -3.18 7.08 4.27
C MET A 93 -2.09 6.01 4.18
N ALA A 94 -1.72 5.39 5.30
CA ALA A 94 -0.78 4.28 5.31
C ALA A 94 -1.30 3.09 4.49
N TRP A 95 -2.55 2.68 4.72
CA TRP A 95 -3.17 1.57 4.01
C TRP A 95 -3.32 1.83 2.51
N SER A 96 -3.65 3.07 2.12
CA SER A 96 -3.74 3.47 0.71
C SER A 96 -2.41 3.31 -0.05
N LEU A 97 -1.27 3.41 0.65
CA LEU A 97 0.05 3.18 0.08
C LEU A 97 0.43 1.69 0.09
N MET A 98 0.14 1.00 1.19
CA MET A 98 0.62 -0.37 1.42
C MET A 98 -0.22 -1.44 0.74
N SER A 99 -1.54 -1.25 0.62
CA SER A 99 -2.49 -2.27 0.20
C SER A 99 -2.28 -2.83 -1.20
N TRP A 100 -1.66 -2.06 -2.11
CA TRP A 100 -1.49 -2.45 -3.51
C TRP A 100 -0.54 -3.63 -3.71
N TRP A 101 0.60 -3.64 -3.02
CA TRP A 101 1.57 -4.75 -3.13
C TRP A 101 0.98 -6.11 -2.72
N PRO A 102 0.38 -6.28 -1.52
CA PRO A 102 -0.22 -7.55 -1.17
C PRO A 102 -1.47 -7.85 -2.02
N HIS A 103 -2.26 -6.84 -2.39
CA HIS A 103 -3.42 -7.03 -3.29
C HIS A 103 -3.03 -7.68 -4.62
N THR A 104 -2.04 -7.12 -5.31
CA THR A 104 -1.57 -7.66 -6.60
C THR A 104 -0.93 -9.03 -6.43
N ASN A 105 -0.18 -9.27 -5.35
CA ASN A 105 0.45 -10.57 -5.12
C ASN A 105 -0.59 -11.66 -4.81
N PHE A 106 -1.65 -11.36 -4.04
CA PHE A 106 -2.73 -12.32 -3.82
C PHE A 106 -3.46 -12.68 -5.11
N HIS A 107 -3.65 -11.73 -6.03
CA HIS A 107 -4.20 -12.03 -7.36
C HIS A 107 -3.29 -12.97 -8.17
N GLN A 108 -1.97 -12.84 -8.06
CA GLN A 108 -1.02 -13.69 -8.77
C GLN A 108 -1.01 -15.14 -8.27
N THR A 109 -1.27 -15.34 -6.99
CA THR A 109 -1.26 -16.68 -6.36
C THR A 109 -2.65 -17.28 -6.22
N LEU A 110 -3.70 -16.61 -6.70
CA LEU A 110 -5.06 -17.11 -6.63
C LEU A 110 -5.30 -18.17 -7.70
N GLU A 111 -5.75 -19.36 -7.29
CA GLU A 111 -6.13 -20.43 -8.21
C GLU A 111 -7.29 -20.03 -9.14
N THR A 112 -7.16 -20.36 -10.43
CA THR A 112 -8.20 -20.13 -11.44
C THR A 112 -9.51 -20.81 -11.03
N GLY A 113 -10.60 -20.03 -11.01
CA GLY A 113 -11.94 -20.52 -10.65
C GLY A 113 -12.28 -20.41 -9.16
N ASN A 114 -11.35 -20.00 -8.30
CA ASN A 114 -11.63 -19.74 -6.89
C ASN A 114 -12.33 -18.39 -6.69
N LEU A 115 -13.64 -18.35 -6.97
CA LEU A 115 -14.45 -17.13 -6.84
C LEU A 115 -14.56 -16.62 -5.41
N SER A 116 -14.56 -17.52 -4.42
CA SER A 116 -14.59 -17.11 -3.01
C SER A 116 -13.30 -16.41 -2.59
N GLY A 117 -12.15 -16.92 -3.03
CA GLY A 117 -10.86 -16.27 -2.83
C GLY A 117 -10.76 -14.93 -3.56
N LEU A 118 -11.26 -14.87 -4.80
CA LEU A 118 -11.36 -13.60 -5.54
C LEU A 118 -12.17 -12.57 -4.74
N LEU A 119 -13.38 -12.93 -4.29
CA LEU A 119 -14.22 -12.03 -3.48
C LEU A 119 -13.54 -11.58 -2.18
N ALA A 120 -12.78 -12.47 -1.53
CA ALA A 120 -12.02 -12.12 -0.34
C ALA A 120 -10.96 -11.05 -0.64
N ILE A 121 -10.26 -11.15 -1.76
CA ILE A 121 -9.31 -10.12 -2.23
C ILE A 121 -10.06 -8.83 -2.54
N GLU A 122 -11.14 -8.89 -3.32
CA GLU A 122 -11.90 -7.71 -3.72
C GLU A 122 -12.42 -6.92 -2.51
N TYR A 123 -13.08 -7.60 -1.55
CA TYR A 123 -13.59 -6.94 -0.35
C TYR A 123 -12.49 -6.56 0.65
N GLY A 124 -11.45 -7.37 0.79
CA GLY A 124 -10.34 -7.09 1.69
C GLY A 124 -9.57 -5.83 1.32
N PHE A 125 -9.42 -5.56 0.02
CA PHE A 125 -8.62 -4.44 -0.48
C PHE A 125 -9.44 -3.28 -1.03
N HIS A 126 -10.39 -3.50 -1.95
CA HIS A 126 -11.11 -2.40 -2.59
C HIS A 126 -12.06 -1.71 -1.63
N VAL A 127 -12.84 -2.47 -0.85
CA VAL A 127 -13.80 -1.88 0.09
C VAL A 127 -13.06 -1.11 1.19
N THR A 128 -11.96 -1.65 1.71
CA THR A 128 -11.14 -0.95 2.72
C THR A 128 -10.48 0.31 2.16
N LEU A 129 -10.05 0.31 0.89
CA LEU A 129 -9.57 1.50 0.19
C LEU A 129 -10.66 2.55 0.00
N ILE A 130 -11.89 2.15 -0.33
CA ILE A 130 -13.04 3.07 -0.44
C ILE A 130 -13.30 3.74 0.91
N PHE A 131 -13.34 2.99 2.01
CA PHE A 131 -13.47 3.56 3.34
C PHE A 131 -12.29 4.47 3.71
N GLY A 132 -11.07 4.09 3.35
CA GLY A 132 -9.88 4.93 3.53
C GLY A 132 -10.01 6.26 2.79
N ALA A 133 -10.49 6.24 1.55
CA ALA A 133 -10.74 7.44 0.76
C ALA A 133 -11.81 8.34 1.41
N LEU A 134 -12.91 7.76 1.92
CA LEU A 134 -13.94 8.50 2.65
C LEU A 134 -13.37 9.20 3.90
N ILE A 135 -12.51 8.51 4.66
CA ILE A 135 -11.83 9.10 5.82
C ILE A 135 -10.95 10.28 5.39
N ILE A 136 -10.18 10.13 4.30
CA ILE A 136 -9.32 11.20 3.77
C ILE A 136 -10.15 12.40 3.30
N VAL A 137 -11.33 12.18 2.71
CA VAL A 137 -12.27 13.26 2.34
C VAL A 137 -12.77 13.99 3.59
N VAL A 138 -13.23 13.26 4.61
CA VAL A 138 -13.70 13.85 5.88
C VAL A 138 -12.59 14.64 6.56
N PHE A 139 -11.37 14.09 6.58
CA PHE A 139 -10.17 14.78 7.06
C PHE A 139 -9.95 16.10 6.33
N PHE A 140 -9.95 16.08 5.00
CA PHE A 140 -9.72 17.25 4.19
C PHE A 140 -10.78 18.33 4.43
N LEU A 141 -12.06 17.95 4.44
CA LEU A 141 -13.18 18.87 4.72
C LEU A 141 -13.11 19.47 6.13
N THR A 142 -12.75 18.67 7.13
CA THR A 142 -12.57 19.15 8.50
C THR A 142 -11.40 20.14 8.59
N PHE A 143 -10.28 19.83 7.94
CA PHE A 143 -9.11 20.69 7.93
C PHE A 143 -9.37 22.06 7.30
N ILE A 144 -10.07 22.12 6.15
CA ILE A 144 -10.39 23.40 5.50
C ILE A 144 -11.39 24.24 6.29
N GLN A 145 -12.28 23.62 7.07
CA GLN A 145 -13.26 24.32 7.92
C GLN A 145 -12.67 24.85 9.23
N GLN A 146 -11.52 24.32 9.65
CA GLN A 146 -10.80 24.78 10.84
C GLN A 146 -9.89 26.01 10.55
N LYS A 147 -9.72 26.38 9.29
CA LYS A 147 -9.06 27.63 8.88
C LYS A 147 -10.02 28.80 8.92
#